data_AF-A0A7C2PGM2-F1
#
_entry.id   AF-A0A7C2PGM2-F1
#
_cell.length_a   1.000
_cell.length_b   1.000
_cell.length_c   1.000
_cell.angle_alpha   90.00
_cell.angle_beta   90.00
_cell.angle_gamma   90.00
#
_symmetry.space_group_name_H-M   'P 1'
#
loop_
_entity.id
_entity.type
_entity.pdbx_description
1 polymer ?
#
loop_
_entity_poly.entity_id
_entity_poly.type
_entity_poly.pdbx_seq_one_letter_code
_entity_poly.pdbx_strand_id
1 'polypeptide(L)' 'MSQMAAAEQVLAEVGEPMNCKAMVEAMTAKGYWSSPGGKTPHSTLYAALLRHIRKHGKDARYVKTDRGMFALAGREAK' A
#
# COMPACT_ATOMS: atom_id res chain seq x y z
N MET A 1 11.90 -1.80 -8.29
CA MET A 1 10.58 -2.28 -7.83
C MET A 1 9.54 -1.20 -8.11
N SER A 2 8.27 -1.52 -8.37
CA SER A 2 7.21 -0.51 -8.54
C SER A 2 6.67 -0.05 -7.17
N GLN A 3 6.00 1.10 -7.10
CA GLN A 3 5.45 1.63 -5.85
C GLN A 3 4.45 0.67 -5.18
N MET A 4 3.61 -0.01 -5.98
CA MET A 4 2.64 -1.00 -5.46
C MET A 4 3.32 -2.28 -4.99
N ALA A 5 4.34 -2.76 -5.72
CA ALA A 5 5.09 -3.95 -5.29
C ALA A 5 5.86 -3.71 -3.99
N ALA A 6 6.44 -2.50 -3.82
CA ALA A 6 7.08 -2.13 -2.57
C ALA A 6 6.07 -1.99 -1.42
N ALA A 7 4.89 -1.43 -1.68
CA ALA A 7 3.81 -1.37 -0.68
C ALA A 7 3.31 -2.77 -0.28
N GLU A 8 3.19 -3.70 -1.23
CA GLU A 8 2.85 -5.11 -0.98
C GLU A 8 3.89 -5.76 -0.07
N GLN A 9 5.18 -5.57 -0.34
CA GLN A 9 6.26 -6.08 0.51
C GLN A 9 6.20 -5.52 1.94
N VAL A 10 5.97 -4.21 2.08
CA VAL A 10 5.85 -3.57 3.41
C VAL A 10 4.66 -4.13 4.19
N LEU A 11 3.48 -4.20 3.57
CA LEU A 11 2.29 -4.77 4.20
C LEU A 11 2.48 -6.26 4.52
N ALA A 12 3.23 -6.98 3.68
CA ALA A 12 3.53 -8.39 3.91
C ALA A 12 4.48 -8.60 5.09
N GLU A 13 5.41 -7.69 5.32
CA GLU A 13 6.35 -7.77 6.45
C GLU A 13 5.73 -7.32 7.76
N VAL A 14 4.89 -6.28 7.72
CA VAL A 14 4.23 -5.76 8.93
C VAL A 14 3.08 -6.68 9.35
N GLY A 15 2.32 -7.22 8.39
CA GLY A 15 1.19 -8.10 8.67
C GLY A 15 -0.04 -7.38 9.25
N GLU A 16 0.00 -6.05 9.38
CA GLU A 16 -1.08 -5.24 9.92
C GLU A 16 -1.52 -4.16 8.90
N PRO A 17 -2.75 -3.64 9.01
CA PRO A 17 -3.20 -2.55 8.16
C PRO A 17 -2.36 -1.28 8.37
N MET A 18 -1.97 -0.63 7.28
CA MET A 18 -1.20 0.61 7.33
C MET A 18 -1.82 1.71 6.46
N ASN A 19 -1.53 2.96 6.80
CA ASN A 19 -1.87 4.08 5.93
C ASN A 19 -0.80 4.28 4.85
N CYS A 20 -1.19 4.96 3.75
CA CYS A 20 -0.30 5.17 2.61
C CYS A 20 0.96 5.99 2.96
N LYS A 21 0.88 6.89 3.95
CA LYS A 21 2.04 7.69 4.38
C LYS A 21 3.08 6.79 5.07
N ALA A 22 2.64 5.99 6.04
CA ALA A 22 3.48 5.03 6.74
C ALA A 22 4.05 3.96 5.80
N MET A 23 3.28 3.48 4.81
CA MET A 23 3.80 2.59 3.78
C MET A 23 4.93 3.24 2.96
N VAL A 24 4.75 4.50 2.54
CA VAL A 24 5.78 5.25 1.80
C VAL A 24 7.04 5.46 2.64
N GLU A 25 6.89 5.84 3.90
CA GLU A 25 8.01 6.01 4.81
C GLU A 25 8.74 4.68 5.02
N ALA A 26 8.02 3.59 5.26
CA ALA A 26 8.60 2.26 5.43
C ALA A 26 9.31 1.75 4.15
N MET A 27 8.71 1.90 2.97
CA MET A 27 9.35 1.45 1.73
C MET A 27 10.59 2.28 1.37
N THR A 28 10.60 3.56 1.76
CA THR A 28 11.75 4.46 1.57
C THR A 28 12.87 4.10 2.57
N ALA A 29 12.52 3.92 3.84
CA ALA A 29 13.46 3.54 4.89
C ALA A 29 14.11 2.17 4.64
N LYS A 30 13.35 1.22 4.09
CA LYS A 30 13.83 -0.12 3.71
C LYS A 30 14.54 -0.15 2.34
N GLY A 31 14.53 0.95 1.59
CA GLY A 31 15.15 1.04 0.27
C GLY A 31 14.43 0.24 -0.83
N TYR A 32 13.20 -0.25 -0.58
CA TYR A 32 12.41 -1.00 -1.56
C TYR A 32 11.97 -0.11 -2.73
N TRP A 33 11.68 1.15 -2.43
CA TRP A 33 11.29 2.13 -3.42
C TRP A 33 11.56 3.55 -2.91
N SER A 34 11.87 4.46 -3.83
CA SER A 34 12.00 5.89 -3.55
C SER A 34 11.15 6.69 -4.54
N SER A 35 10.66 7.85 -4.09
CA SER A 35 9.84 8.73 -4.92
C SER A 35 10.66 9.34 -6.06
N PRO A 36 10.15 9.35 -7.30
CA PRO A 36 10.84 9.96 -8.45
C PRO A 36 10.83 11.51 -8.44
N GLY A 37 10.90 12.15 -7.26
CA GLY A 37 10.91 13.60 -7.10
C GLY A 37 9.54 14.25 -6.87
N GLY A 38 8.50 13.46 -6.55
CA GLY A 38 7.16 13.98 -6.25
C GLY A 38 7.03 14.45 -4.81
N LYS A 39 6.26 15.53 -4.58
CA LYS A 39 6.01 16.08 -3.23
C LYS A 39 5.08 15.20 -2.38
N THR A 40 4.22 14.39 -3.00
CA THR A 40 3.16 13.61 -2.32
C THR A 40 3.03 12.15 -2.82
N PRO A 41 4.09 11.34 -2.70
CA PRO A 41 4.08 9.92 -3.12
C PRO A 41 2.95 9.09 -2.47
N HIS A 42 2.53 9.43 -1.24
CA HIS A 42 1.44 8.75 -0.54
C HIS A 42 0.08 8.96 -1.22
N SER A 43 -0.17 10.11 -1.84
CA SER A 43 -1.41 10.39 -2.57
C SER A 43 -1.48 9.58 -3.86
N THR A 44 -0.35 9.43 -4.56
CA THR A 44 -0.25 8.55 -5.74
C THR A 44 -0.50 7.10 -5.36
N LEU A 45 0.11 6.62 -4.26
CA LEU A 45 -0.13 5.27 -3.76
C LEU A 45 -1.60 5.06 -3.41
N TYR A 46 -2.22 6.01 -2.70
CA TYR A 46 -3.63 5.95 -2.35
C TYR A 46 -4.52 5.79 -3.58
N ALA A 47 -4.32 6.62 -4.62
CA ALA A 47 -5.09 6.55 -5.86
C ALA A 47 -4.88 5.21 -6.59
N ALA A 48 -3.65 4.70 -6.60
CA ALA A 48 -3.31 3.43 -7.23
C ALA A 48 -3.99 2.24 -6.53
N LEU A 49 -3.92 2.18 -5.19
CA LEU A 49 -4.60 1.15 -4.39
C LEU A 49 -6.12 1.21 -4.57
N LEU A 50 -6.70 2.40 -4.53
CA LEU A 50 -8.14 2.57 -4.72
C LEU A 50 -8.59 2.11 -6.11
N ARG A 51 -7.83 2.45 -7.16
CA ARG A 51 -8.09 1.99 -8.52
C ARG A 51 -7.95 0.47 -8.64
N HIS A 52 -6.96 -0.12 -7.99
CA HIS A 52 -6.77 -1.57 -7.95
C HIS A 52 -7.97 -2.26 -7.32
N ILE A 53 -8.38 -1.83 -6.13
CA ILE A 53 -9.55 -2.38 -5.42
C ILE A 53 -10.80 -2.27 -6.30
N ARG A 54 -11.04 -1.12 -6.92
CA ARG A 54 -12.19 -0.93 -7.82
C ARG A 54 -12.15 -1.80 -9.07
N LYS A 55 -10.95 -2.04 -9.62
CA LYS A 55 -10.77 -2.84 -10.84
C LYS A 55 -10.90 -4.34 -10.57
N HIS A 56 -10.41 -4.81 -9.42
CA HIS A 56 -10.31 -6.24 -9.11
C HIS A 56 -11.41 -6.74 -8.16
N GLY A 57 -12.11 -5.84 -7.44
CA GLY A 57 -13.22 -6.20 -6.59
C GLY A 57 -12.84 -7.26 -5.55
N LYS A 58 -13.48 -8.44 -5.63
CA LYS A 58 -13.21 -9.58 -4.75
C LYS A 58 -11.84 -10.22 -4.96
N ASP A 59 -11.25 -10.06 -6.14
CA ASP A 59 -9.92 -10.56 -6.48
C ASP A 59 -8.82 -9.52 -6.21
N ALA A 60 -9.16 -8.42 -5.53
CA ALA A 60 -8.19 -7.40 -5.18
C ALA A 60 -7.19 -7.95 -4.15
N ARG A 61 -5.89 -7.75 -4.43
CA ARG A 61 -4.79 -8.08 -3.49
C ARG A 61 -4.76 -7.19 -2.26
N TYR A 62 -5.43 -6.04 -2.32
CA TYR A 62 -5.49 -5.08 -1.23
C TYR A 62 -6.94 -4.94 -0.78
N VAL A 63 -7.14 -4.73 0.51
CA VAL A 63 -8.43 -4.40 1.10
C VAL A 63 -8.31 -3.10 1.86
N LYS A 64 -9.40 -2.33 1.89
CA LYS A 64 -9.49 -1.12 2.69
C LYS A 64 -10.14 -1.49 4.02
N THR A 65 -9.35 -1.43 5.09
CA THR A 65 -9.81 -1.81 6.43
C THR A 65 -10.45 -0.66 7.18
N ASP A 66 -9.95 0.57 6.98
CA ASP A 66 -10.47 1.80 7.59
C ASP A 66 -10.18 3.02 6.69
N ARG A 67 -10.56 4.22 7.13
CA ARG A 67 -10.35 5.49 6.45
C ARG A 67 -8.86 5.76 6.24
N GLY A 68 -8.38 5.43 5.05
CA GLY A 68 -6.99 5.64 4.64
C GLY A 68 -6.05 4.49 5.01
N MET A 69 -6.59 3.41 5.59
CA MET A 69 -5.84 2.21 5.98
C MET A 69 -6.09 1.08 4.97
N PHE A 70 -5.02 0.38 4.61
CA PHE A 70 -5.06 -0.73 3.67
C PHE A 70 -4.26 -1.92 4.21
N ALA A 71 -4.73 -3.12 3.89
CA ALA A 71 -4.07 -4.38 4.21
C ALA A 71 -4.03 -5.29 2.97
N LEU A 72 -3.29 -6.40 3.05
CA LEU A 72 -3.34 -7.45 2.04
C LEU A 72 -4.57 -8.33 2.22
N ALA A 73 -5.27 -8.61 1.11
CA ALA A 73 -6.40 -9.53 1.11
C ALA A 73 -5.94 -10.93 1.54
N GLY A 74 -6.61 -11.50 2.54
CA GLY A 74 -6.22 -12.80 3.15
C GLY A 74 -5.26 -12.69 4.34
N ARG A 75 -4.79 -11.49 4.69
CA ARG A 75 -4.11 -11.19 5.96
C ARG A 75 -4.84 -10.14 6.79
N GLU A 76 -6.17 -10.01 6.61
CA GLU A 76 -6.96 -9.25 7.57
C GLU A 76 -6.72 -9.87 8.95
N ALA A 77 -6.15 -9.07 9.84
CA ALA A 77 -5.97 -9.43 11.24
C ALA A 77 -7.34 -9.88 11.76
N LYS A 78 -7.44 -11.18 12.06
CA LYS A 78 -8.59 -11.79 12.69
C LYS A 78 -8.67 -11.35 14.14
#